data_AF-A0A6L3KPP4-F1
#
_entry.id   AF-A0A6L3KPP4-F1
#
_cell.length_a   1.000
_cell.length_b   1.000
_cell.length_c   1.000
_cell.angle_alpha   90.00
_cell.angle_beta   90.00
_cell.angle_gamma   90.00
#
_symmetry.space_group_name_H-M   'P 1'
#
loop_
_entity.id
_entity.type
_entity.pdbx_description
1 polymer ?
#
loop_
_entity_poly.entity_id
_entity_poly.type
_entity_poly.pdbx_seq_one_letter_code
_entity_poly.pdbx_strand_id
1 'polypeptide(L)'
;MKKLDFRNFSVPTGITRQTREVFDAREQIADLLYTRVSGIKAHRLAFKIFESTGETEFSDEETGMIHMAVERYCLPNVIDALNEILGGSETDKNE
;
A
#
# COMPACT_ATOMS: atom_id res chain seq x y z
N MET A 1 8.70 2.43 11.18
CA MET A 1 9.14 2.12 9.80
C MET A 1 8.63 0.75 9.42
N LYS A 2 8.07 0.59 8.23
CA LYS A 2 7.50 -0.68 7.74
C LYS A 2 8.03 -0.99 6.33
N LYS A 3 8.15 -2.27 6.03
CA LYS A 3 8.55 -2.75 4.71
C LYS A 3 7.33 -3.14 3.90
N LEU A 4 7.17 -2.56 2.71
CA LEU A 4 6.03 -2.82 1.83
C LEU A 4 6.54 -3.21 0.45
N ASP A 5 5.85 -4.15 -0.19
CA ASP A 5 6.09 -4.54 -1.58
C ASP A 5 4.82 -4.30 -2.41
N PHE A 6 4.80 -3.20 -3.15
CA PHE A 6 3.72 -2.89 -4.09
C PHE A 6 3.88 -3.56 -5.45
N ARG A 7 5.02 -4.21 -5.73
CA ARG A 7 5.25 -4.94 -6.97
C ARG A 7 4.51 -6.29 -6.97
N ASN A 8 4.43 -6.92 -5.80
CA ASN A 8 3.69 -8.16 -5.59
C ASN A 8 2.45 -7.92 -4.72
N PHE A 9 1.64 -6.92 -5.07
CA PHE A 9 0.51 -6.53 -4.26
C PHE A 9 -0.65 -7.52 -4.42
N SER A 10 -0.99 -8.23 -3.33
CA SER A 10 -2.00 -9.29 -3.33
C SER A 10 -3.34 -8.76 -2.84
N VAL A 11 -4.35 -8.75 -3.70
CA VAL A 11 -5.69 -8.19 -3.40
C VAL A 11 -6.76 -9.28 -3.43
N PRO A 12 -7.67 -9.35 -2.44
CA PRO A 12 -8.84 -10.22 -2.50
C PRO A 12 -9.74 -9.88 -3.70
N THR A 13 -10.17 -10.92 -4.41
CA THR A 13 -11.07 -10.78 -5.58
C THR A 13 -12.56 -10.83 -5.22
N GLY A 14 -12.88 -11.10 -3.95
CA GLY A 14 -14.24 -11.16 -3.45
C GLY A 14 -14.32 -11.12 -1.92
N ILE A 15 -15.54 -10.93 -1.40
CA ILE A 15 -15.80 -10.72 0.04
C ILE A 15 -15.40 -11.92 0.92
N THR A 16 -15.39 -13.13 0.36
CA THR A 16 -14.95 -14.34 1.07
C THR A 16 -13.45 -14.42 1.24
N ARG A 17 -12.68 -13.58 0.52
CA ARG A 17 -11.21 -13.54 0.48
C ARG A 17 -10.51 -14.87 0.13
N GLN A 18 -11.25 -15.84 -0.42
CA GLN A 18 -10.71 -17.16 -0.79
C GLN A 18 -9.75 -17.11 -1.98
N THR A 19 -10.00 -16.19 -2.90
CA THR A 19 -9.20 -16.01 -4.12
C THR A 19 -8.58 -14.61 -4.13
N ARG A 20 -7.32 -14.54 -4.51
CA ARG A 20 -6.54 -13.31 -4.57
C ARG A 20 -5.90 -13.16 -5.94
N GLU A 21 -5.72 -11.92 -6.36
CA GLU A 21 -4.96 -11.55 -7.54
C GLU A 21 -3.69 -10.83 -7.09
N VAL A 22 -2.56 -11.14 -7.73
CA VAL A 22 -1.28 -10.48 -7.46
C VAL A 22 -0.90 -9.68 -8.70
N PHE A 23 -0.64 -8.40 -8.52
CA PHE A 23 -0.24 -7.51 -9.60
C PHE A 23 0.71 -6.42 -9.10
N ASP A 24 1.35 -5.75 -10.05
CA ASP A 24 2.24 -4.63 -9.79
C ASP A 24 1.44 -3.34 -9.65
N ALA A 25 1.28 -2.89 -8.41
CA ALA A 25 0.51 -1.72 -8.03
C ALA A 25 1.35 -0.44 -7.91
N ARG A 26 2.66 -0.49 -8.16
CA ARG A 26 3.59 0.64 -7.90
C ARG A 26 3.14 1.92 -8.60
N GLU A 27 2.84 1.83 -9.89
CA GLU A 27 2.39 2.99 -10.68
C GLU A 27 1.03 3.49 -10.22
N GLN A 28 0.06 2.61 -9.96
CA GLN A 28 -1.28 3.04 -9.54
C GLN A 28 -1.28 3.73 -8.16
N ILE A 29 -0.49 3.23 -7.21
CA ILE A 29 -0.36 3.86 -5.89
C ILE A 29 0.45 5.17 -5.98
N ALA A 30 1.48 5.21 -6.82
CA ALA A 30 2.24 6.43 -7.07
C ALA A 30 1.37 7.52 -7.69
N ASP A 31 0.60 7.20 -8.74
CA ASP A 31 -0.33 8.12 -9.40
C ASP A 31 -1.42 8.60 -8.45
N LEU A 32 -1.91 7.72 -7.58
CA LEU A 32 -2.88 8.09 -6.55
C LEU A 32 -2.32 9.18 -5.64
N LEU A 33 -1.10 9.01 -5.13
CA LEU A 33 -0.45 10.01 -4.29
C LEU A 33 -0.14 11.30 -5.06
N TYR A 34 0.39 11.17 -6.27
CA TYR A 34 0.79 12.29 -7.11
C TYR A 34 -0.39 13.18 -7.50
N THR A 35 -1.55 12.58 -7.80
CA THR A 35 -2.72 13.31 -8.33
C THR A 35 -3.73 13.69 -7.26
N ARG A 36 -3.76 13.02 -6.09
CA ARG A 36 -4.80 13.21 -5.07
C ARG A 36 -4.30 13.73 -3.72
N VAL A 37 -2.98 13.77 -3.48
CA VAL A 37 -2.42 14.25 -2.20
C VAL A 37 -1.51 15.45 -2.43
N SER A 38 -1.81 16.55 -1.74
CA SER A 38 -1.04 17.79 -1.86
C SER A 38 0.27 17.75 -1.08
N GLY A 39 1.31 18.40 -1.63
CA GLY A 39 2.52 18.76 -0.90
C GLY A 39 3.77 17.99 -1.32
N ILE A 40 4.94 18.55 -1.01
CA ILE A 40 6.24 18.02 -1.47
C ILE A 40 6.54 16.62 -0.92
N LYS A 41 6.02 16.29 0.27
CA LYS A 41 6.16 14.95 0.85
C LYS A 41 5.43 13.90 0.02
N ALA A 42 4.21 14.20 -0.43
CA ALA A 42 3.43 13.31 -1.30
C ALA A 42 4.10 13.11 -2.65
N HIS A 43 4.60 14.21 -3.25
CA HIS A 43 5.39 14.13 -4.47
C HIS A 43 6.59 13.17 -4.30
N ARG A 44 7.44 13.37 -3.29
CA ARG A 44 8.60 12.50 -3.07
C ARG A 44 8.19 11.04 -2.82
N LEU A 45 7.11 10.81 -2.09
CA LEU A 45 6.62 9.47 -1.79
C LEU A 45 6.11 8.74 -3.05
N ALA A 46 5.41 9.45 -3.94
CA ALA A 46 4.95 8.88 -5.21
C ALA A 46 6.12 8.34 -6.04
N PHE A 47 7.19 9.13 -6.22
CA PHE A 47 8.38 8.69 -6.96
C PHE A 47 9.11 7.55 -6.25
N LYS A 48 9.22 7.58 -4.92
CA LYS A 48 9.81 6.48 -4.14
C LYS A 48 9.09 5.15 -4.37
N ILE A 49 7.76 5.16 -4.45
CA ILE A 49 6.97 3.95 -4.74
C ILE A 49 7.16 3.52 -6.20
N PHE A 50 7.08 4.45 -7.15
CA PHE A 50 7.25 4.14 -8.57
C PHE A 50 8.62 3.52 -8.91
N GLU A 51 9.68 4.05 -8.31
CA GLU A 51 11.06 3.62 -8.54
C GLU A 51 11.48 2.40 -7.70
N SER A 52 10.65 1.97 -6.74
CA SER A 52 10.94 0.81 -5.87
C SER A 52 11.10 -0.47 -6.69
N THR A 53 12.05 -1.35 -6.34
CA THR A 53 12.31 -2.60 -7.09
C THR A 53 11.69 -3.85 -6.44
N GLY A 54 11.04 -3.69 -5.29
CA GLY A 54 10.42 -4.74 -4.47
C GLY A 54 10.17 -4.23 -3.05
N GLU A 55 10.41 -5.07 -2.05
CA GLU A 55 10.30 -4.71 -0.64
C GLU A 55 11.11 -3.44 -0.31
N THR A 56 10.42 -2.39 0.14
CA THR A 56 10.99 -1.05 0.38
C THR A 56 10.58 -0.55 1.75
N GLU A 57 11.51 0.11 2.46
CA GLU A 57 11.23 0.72 3.77
C GLU A 57 10.51 2.05 3.65
N PHE A 58 9.42 2.20 4.40
CA PHE A 58 8.63 3.41 4.52
C PHE A 58 8.57 3.89 5.97
N SER A 59 8.65 5.21 6.17
CA SER A 59 8.47 5.82 7.48
C SER A 59 7.01 5.74 7.93
N ASP A 60 6.73 5.97 9.22
CA ASP A 60 5.36 5.94 9.73
C ASP A 60 4.51 7.09 9.17
N GLU A 61 5.15 8.21 8.82
CA GLU A 61 4.49 9.30 8.09
C GLU A 61 4.13 8.89 6.66
N GLU A 62 5.03 8.18 5.96
CA GLU A 62 4.81 7.71 4.60
C GLU A 62 3.70 6.65 4.56
N THR A 63 3.72 5.68 5.47
CA THR A 63 2.66 4.66 5.56
C THR A 63 1.31 5.26 5.93
N GLY A 64 1.28 6.26 6.82
CA GLY A 64 0.06 7.01 7.13
C GLY A 64 -0.51 7.74 5.92
N MET A 65 0.35 8.32 5.07
CA MET A 65 -0.08 8.99 3.83
C MET A 65 -0.63 8.00 2.80
N ILE A 66 0.02 6.85 2.62
CA ILE A 66 -0.45 5.77 1.74
C ILE A 66 -1.81 5.26 2.23
N HIS A 67 -1.94 4.96 3.52
CA HIS A 67 -3.18 4.51 4.14
C HIS A 67 -4.32 5.49 3.91
N MET A 68 -4.10 6.77 4.24
CA MET A 68 -5.11 7.82 4.05
C MET A 68 -5.56 7.93 2.59
N ALA A 69 -4.63 7.87 1.64
CA ALA A 69 -4.97 7.96 0.22
C ALA A 69 -5.78 6.74 -0.25
N VAL A 70 -5.34 5.53 0.11
CA VAL A 70 -6.02 4.28 -0.27
C VAL A 70 -7.41 4.18 0.35
N GLU A 71 -7.55 4.50 1.64
CA GLU A 71 -8.84 4.51 2.34
C GLU A 71 -9.85 5.47 1.69
N ARG A 72 -9.37 6.61 1.17
CA ARG A 72 -10.22 7.66 0.61
C ARG A 72 -10.62 7.41 -0.85
N TYR A 73 -9.80 6.70 -1.63
CA TYR A 73 -9.93 6.67 -3.09
C TYR A 73 -9.94 5.29 -3.72
N CYS A 74 -9.67 4.21 -2.97
CA CYS A 74 -9.63 2.85 -3.51
C CYS A 74 -10.85 2.01 -3.09
N LEU A 75 -10.99 0.86 -3.75
CA LEU A 75 -12.02 -0.12 -3.44
C LEU A 75 -11.75 -0.82 -2.10
N PRO A 76 -12.80 -1.32 -1.40
CA PRO A 76 -12.64 -1.97 -0.10
C PRO A 76 -11.65 -3.14 -0.07
N ASN A 77 -11.57 -3.93 -1.13
CA ASN A 77 -10.61 -5.04 -1.21
C ASN A 77 -9.14 -4.57 -1.26
N VAL A 78 -8.87 -3.40 -1.86
CA VAL A 78 -7.54 -2.78 -1.86
C VAL A 78 -7.20 -2.22 -0.48
N ILE A 79 -8.20 -1.64 0.22
CA ILE A 79 -8.05 -1.18 1.60
C ILE A 79 -7.72 -2.37 2.51
N ASP A 80 -8.45 -3.48 2.38
CA ASP A 80 -8.19 -4.72 3.10
C ASP A 80 -6.76 -5.23 2.85
N ALA A 81 -6.34 -5.30 1.59
CA ALA A 81 -5.00 -5.75 1.22
C ALA A 81 -3.89 -4.85 1.80
N LEU A 82 -4.10 -3.53 1.79
CA LEU A 82 -3.16 -2.59 2.40
C LEU A 82 -3.09 -2.76 3.92
N ASN A 83 -4.25 -2.92 4.57
CA ASN A 83 -4.32 -3.12 6.02
C ASN A 83 -3.66 -4.43 6.45
N GLU A 84 -3.76 -5.48 5.65
CA GLU A 84 -3.06 -6.75 5.90
C GLU A 84 -1.54 -6.56 5.88
N ILE A 85 -0.97 -5.87 4.87
CA ILE A 85 0.49 -5.64 4.82
C ILE A 85 0.98 -4.60 5.84
N LEU A 86 0.10 -3.68 6.28
CA LEU A 86 0.42 -2.73 7.35
C LEU A 86 0.26 -3.36 8.74
N GLY A 87 -0.72 -4.24 8.96
CA GLY A 87 -1.02 -4.89 10.24
C GLY A 87 -0.25 -6.19 10.48
N GLY A 88 0.24 -6.84 9.42
CA GLY A 88 0.99 -8.09 9.47
C GLY A 88 2.33 -8.04 10.23
N SER A 89 2.76 -6.85 10.67
CA SER A 89 3.89 -6.71 11.60
C SER A 89 3.57 -7.04 13.07
N GLU A 90 2.32 -7.38 13.42
CA GLU A 90 1.91 -7.74 14.79
C GLU A 90 1.40 -9.18 14.98
N THR A 91 1.39 -10.02 13.94
CA THR A 91 0.89 -11.41 14.03
C THR A 91 1.89 -12.47 14.52
N ASP A 92 3.12 -12.09 14.90
CA ASP A 92 4.09 -13.00 15.56
C ASP A 92 3.99 -13.01 17.11
N LYS A 93 2.80 -12.76 17.65
CA LYS A 93 2.52 -13.00 19.07
C LYS A 93 1.13 -13.59 19.22
N ASN A 94 1.03 -14.90 19.05
CA ASN A 94 0.25 -15.83 19.87
C ASN A 94 0.27 -17.20 19.20
N GLU A 95 1.34 -17.96 19.46
CA GLU A 95 1.30 -19.42 19.51
C GLU A 95 1.91 -19.86 20.85
#